data_AF-A0A2X3K4C8-F1
#
_entry.id   AF-A0A2X3K4C8-F1
#
_cell.length_a   1.000
_cell.length_b   1.000
_cell.length_c   1.000
_cell.angle_alpha   90.00
_cell.angle_beta   90.00
_cell.angle_gamma   90.00
#
_symmetry.space_group_name_H-M   'P 1'
#
loop_
_entity.id
_entity.type
_entity.pdbx_description
1 polymer ?
#
loop_
_entity_poly.entity_id
_entity_poly.type
_entity_poly.pdbx_seq_one_letter_code
_entity_poly.pdbx_strand_id
1 'polypeptide(L)'
;MLFRASAVGSHTTLSRIIRMVRQAQSSKPEIGQLADKISAVFVPVVVVIALVSAAIWYFFGPAPQIVYTLVIATTVLIIACPCALGLATPMSIISGVGRAAEFGVLVRDADALQRASTLDTVVFDKTGTLTEGKPQVVAVKTFADVDEAQALRLAAALEQGSSHPLARAILDKAGDMQLPQVNGFRTLRGLGVSGEAEGHALLLGNQALLNEQQVGTKAIEAEITAQASQGATPVLLAVDGKAVALLAVRDPLRSDSVAALQRLHKRDIVW
;
A
#
# COMPACT_ATOMS: atom_id res chain seq x y z
N MET A 1 22.52 19.05 -13.83
CA MET A 1 21.37 19.99 -13.72
C MET A 1 21.62 20.89 -12.52
N LEU A 2 21.37 22.20 -12.64
CA LEU A 2 21.35 23.14 -11.52
C LEU A 2 19.89 23.28 -11.06
N PHE A 3 19.64 23.09 -9.76
CA PHE A 3 18.31 23.21 -9.17
C PHE A 3 18.29 24.38 -8.19
N ARG A 4 17.18 25.13 -8.18
CA ARG A 4 16.91 26.17 -7.17
C ARG A 4 16.00 25.59 -6.09
N ALA A 5 16.44 25.62 -4.84
CA ALA A 5 15.63 25.13 -3.73
C ALA A 5 14.43 26.05 -3.48
N SER A 6 13.21 25.50 -3.54
CA SER A 6 11.95 26.20 -3.21
C SER A 6 11.57 26.08 -1.73
N ALA A 7 12.02 25.02 -1.05
CA ALA A 7 11.85 24.80 0.37
C ALA A 7 13.03 24.00 0.92
N VAL A 8 13.48 24.34 2.13
CA VAL A 8 14.58 23.65 2.82
C VAL A 8 14.20 23.28 4.25
N GLY A 9 14.88 22.26 4.79
CA GLY A 9 14.67 21.77 6.15
C GLY A 9 13.20 21.46 6.42
N SER A 10 12.67 22.10 7.45
CA SER A 10 11.36 21.78 8.04
C SER A 10 10.15 22.13 7.15
N HIS A 11 10.35 22.91 6.08
CA HIS A 11 9.31 23.31 5.13
C HIS A 11 9.19 22.38 3.92
N THR A 12 10.06 21.37 3.81
CA THR A 12 10.02 20.37 2.73
C THR A 12 8.78 19.48 2.82
N THR A 13 8.33 18.96 1.69
CA THR A 13 7.23 17.97 1.62
C THR A 13 7.54 16.75 2.48
N LEU A 14 8.80 16.27 2.46
CA LEU A 14 9.25 15.16 3.30
C LEU A 14 9.10 15.48 4.79
N SER A 15 9.48 16.67 5.24
CA SER A 15 9.30 17.07 6.64
C SER A 15 7.83 17.14 7.05
N ARG A 16 6.93 17.56 6.15
CA ARG A 16 5.48 17.52 6.40
C ARG A 16 4.98 16.08 6.55
N ILE A 17 5.41 15.18 5.66
CA ILE A 17 5.07 13.74 5.74
C ILE A 17 5.54 13.16 7.07
N ILE A 18 6.80 13.41 7.46
CA ILE A 18 7.35 12.92 8.74
C ILE A 18 6.55 13.47 9.93
N ARG A 19 6.15 14.75 9.93
CA ARG A 19 5.30 15.31 11.00
C ARG A 19 3.94 14.66 11.06
N MET A 20 3.27 14.45 9.91
CA MET A 20 1.98 13.78 9.85
C MET A 20 2.07 12.34 10.38
N VAL A 21 3.12 11.60 9.99
CA VAL A 21 3.38 10.23 10.49
C VAL A 21 3.65 10.23 11.99
N ARG A 22 4.49 11.14 12.49
CA ARG A 22 4.76 11.25 13.93
C ARG A 22 3.53 11.60 14.75
N GLN A 23 2.70 12.51 14.25
CA GLN A 23 1.46 12.90 14.91
C GLN A 23 0.44 11.74 14.96
N ALA A 24 0.40 10.91 13.91
CA ALA A 24 -0.39 9.69 13.90
C ALA A 24 0.17 8.61 14.86
N GLN A 25 1.49 8.49 14.97
CA GLN A 25 2.16 7.52 15.86
C GLN A 25 2.19 7.95 17.34
N SER A 26 1.99 9.23 17.67
CA SER A 26 2.07 9.73 19.06
C SER A 26 0.78 9.57 19.87
N SER A 27 -0.26 8.91 19.34
CA SER A 27 -1.47 8.62 20.10
C SER A 27 -1.27 7.44 21.04
N LYS A 28 -1.67 7.57 22.31
CA LYS A 28 -1.57 6.48 23.29
C LYS A 28 -2.41 5.26 22.87
N PRO A 29 -1.89 4.03 23.08
CA PRO A 29 -2.63 2.78 22.96
C PRO A 29 -3.96 2.78 23.70
N GLU A 30 -5.03 2.27 23.08
CA GLU A 30 -6.36 2.18 23.70
C GLU A 30 -6.45 1.09 24.77
N ILE A 31 -5.67 -0.02 24.71
CA ILE A 31 -5.68 -1.02 25.80
C ILE A 31 -5.02 -0.54 27.07
N GLY A 32 -3.94 0.25 26.95
CA GLY A 32 -3.32 0.87 28.12
C GLY A 32 -4.38 1.63 28.92
N GLN A 33 -5.30 2.29 28.21
CA GLN A 33 -6.43 3.00 28.81
C GLN A 33 -7.49 2.06 29.41
N LEU A 34 -7.71 0.85 28.88
CA LEU A 34 -8.63 -0.13 29.47
C LEU A 34 -8.14 -0.62 30.84
N ALA A 35 -6.87 -0.99 30.96
CA ALA A 35 -6.28 -1.39 32.25
C ALA A 35 -6.27 -0.22 33.24
N ASP A 36 -5.94 0.98 32.77
CA ASP A 36 -5.96 2.20 33.58
C ASP A 36 -7.39 2.55 34.04
N LYS A 37 -8.40 2.40 33.17
CA LYS A 37 -9.81 2.69 33.47
C LYS A 37 -10.40 1.69 34.47
N ILE A 38 -10.05 0.41 34.35
CA ILE A 38 -10.42 -0.61 35.34
C ILE A 38 -9.77 -0.28 36.67
N SER A 39 -8.46 0.01 36.68
CA SER A 39 -7.72 0.34 37.91
C SER A 39 -8.25 1.61 38.59
N ALA A 40 -8.63 2.63 37.80
CA ALA A 40 -9.19 3.88 38.30
C ALA A 40 -10.51 3.72 39.07
N VAL A 41 -11.30 2.68 38.76
CA VAL A 41 -12.53 2.34 39.49
C VAL A 41 -12.27 1.30 40.57
N PHE A 42 -11.47 0.28 40.27
CA PHE A 42 -11.20 -0.85 41.15
C PHE A 42 -10.46 -0.44 42.41
N VAL A 43 -9.42 0.39 42.30
CA VAL A 43 -8.59 0.80 43.45
C VAL A 43 -9.42 1.58 44.49
N PRO A 44 -10.21 2.62 44.14
CA PRO A 44 -11.06 3.30 45.12
C PRO A 44 -12.09 2.37 45.77
N VAL A 45 -12.71 1.47 45.00
CA VAL A 45 -13.71 0.52 45.53
C VAL A 45 -13.08 -0.41 46.57
N VAL A 46 -11.91 -0.96 46.28
CA VAL A 46 -11.17 -1.83 47.22
C VAL A 46 -10.77 -1.07 48.49
N VAL A 47 -10.31 0.18 48.37
CA VAL A 47 -9.97 1.02 49.53
C VAL A 47 -11.20 1.28 50.39
N VAL A 48 -12.35 1.59 49.79
CA VAL A 48 -13.62 1.76 50.53
C VAL A 48 -14.01 0.47 51.25
N ILE A 49 -13.94 -0.68 50.58
CA ILE A 49 -14.24 -1.99 51.19
C ILE A 49 -13.29 -2.28 52.36
N ALA A 50 -11.99 -1.99 52.21
CA ALA A 50 -11.01 -2.17 53.27
C ALA A 50 -11.30 -1.27 54.48
N LEU A 51 -11.65 0.00 54.27
CA LEU A 51 -12.02 0.93 55.34
C LEU A 51 -13.33 0.53 56.04
N VAL A 52 -14.34 0.10 55.29
CA VAL A 52 -15.62 -0.39 55.86
C VAL A 52 -15.38 -1.65 56.68
N SER A 53 -14.59 -2.59 56.16
CA SER A 53 -14.25 -3.84 56.87
C SER A 53 -13.47 -3.53 58.15
N ALA A 54 -12.50 -2.61 58.09
CA ALA A 54 -11.75 -2.14 59.25
C ALA A 54 -12.66 -1.51 60.30
N ALA A 55 -13.59 -0.64 59.90
CA ALA A 55 -14.53 0.01 60.82
C ALA A 55 -15.44 -1.00 61.54
N ILE A 56 -15.98 -1.99 60.82
CA ILE A 56 -16.84 -3.04 61.41
C ILE A 56 -16.09 -3.79 62.50
N TRP A 57 -14.84 -4.20 62.24
CA TRP A 57 -14.05 -4.96 63.20
C TRP A 57 -13.48 -4.10 64.34
N TYR A 58 -13.33 -2.79 64.13
CA TYR A 58 -12.99 -1.87 65.21
C TYR A 58 -14.14 -1.72 66.21
N PHE A 59 -15.38 -1.57 65.73
CA PHE A 59 -16.55 -1.34 66.60
C PHE A 59 -17.16 -2.63 67.18
N PHE A 60 -17.20 -3.71 66.41
CA PHE A 60 -17.89 -4.96 66.79
C PHE A 60 -16.94 -6.16 66.96
N GLY A 61 -15.63 -5.97 66.74
CA GLY A 61 -14.66 -7.06 66.81
C GLY A 61 -14.26 -7.44 68.25
N PRO A 62 -13.76 -8.68 68.43
CA PRO A 62 -13.24 -9.16 69.70
C PRO A 62 -11.94 -8.43 70.10
N ALA A 63 -11.69 -8.32 71.41
CA ALA A 63 -10.43 -7.78 71.92
C ALA A 63 -9.25 -8.72 71.57
N PRO A 64 -8.09 -8.21 71.13
CA PRO A 64 -7.72 -6.80 70.91
C PRO A 64 -8.15 -6.26 69.54
N GLN A 65 -9.04 -5.26 69.55
CA GLN A 65 -9.72 -4.73 68.35
C GLN A 65 -8.77 -4.12 67.31
N ILE A 66 -7.72 -3.42 67.75
CA ILE A 66 -6.74 -2.76 66.88
C ILE A 66 -5.97 -3.79 66.03
N VAL A 67 -5.61 -4.94 66.62
CA VAL A 67 -4.86 -5.99 65.91
C VAL A 67 -5.74 -6.60 64.83
N TYR A 68 -6.98 -6.97 65.16
CA TYR A 68 -7.92 -7.54 64.19
C TYR A 68 -8.25 -6.56 63.06
N THR A 69 -8.43 -5.28 63.38
CA THR A 69 -8.68 -4.21 62.40
C THR A 69 -7.55 -4.11 61.38
N LEU A 70 -6.30 -4.05 61.86
CA LEU A 70 -5.12 -3.94 61.01
C LEU A 70 -4.91 -5.18 60.15
N VAL A 71 -5.10 -6.38 60.73
CA VAL A 71 -5.01 -7.65 60.00
C VAL A 71 -6.01 -7.67 58.86
N ILE A 72 -7.28 -7.38 59.13
CA ILE A 72 -8.35 -7.49 58.11
C ILE A 72 -8.20 -6.42 57.02
N ALA A 73 -7.90 -5.17 57.38
CA ALA A 73 -7.65 -4.13 56.39
C ALA A 73 -6.51 -4.52 55.44
N THR A 74 -5.41 -5.04 55.99
CA THR A 74 -4.24 -5.48 55.20
C THR A 74 -4.58 -6.69 54.35
N THR A 75 -5.30 -7.69 54.90
CA THR A 75 -5.72 -8.88 54.16
C THR A 75 -6.61 -8.53 52.96
N VAL A 76 -7.57 -7.62 53.12
CA VAL A 76 -8.43 -7.16 52.02
C VAL A 76 -7.60 -6.50 50.91
N LEU A 77 -6.67 -5.62 51.27
CA LEU A 77 -5.79 -4.95 50.30
C LEU A 77 -4.86 -5.94 49.58
N ILE A 78 -4.30 -6.91 50.29
CA ILE A 78 -3.40 -7.93 49.72
C ILE A 78 -4.15 -8.83 48.73
N ILE A 79 -5.33 -9.34 49.11
CA ILE A 79 -6.12 -10.25 48.27
C ILE A 79 -6.62 -9.54 47.01
N ALA A 80 -6.89 -8.24 47.09
CA ALA A 80 -7.40 -7.46 45.99
C ALA A 80 -6.34 -7.12 44.91
N CYS A 81 -5.06 -7.38 45.12
CA CYS A 81 -4.01 -7.02 44.17
C CYS A 81 -4.22 -7.70 42.80
N PRO A 82 -4.49 -6.96 41.70
CA PRO A 82 -4.88 -7.55 40.42
C PRO A 82 -3.65 -7.95 39.57
N CYS A 83 -2.74 -8.77 40.11
CA CYS A 83 -1.49 -9.16 39.44
C CYS A 83 -1.72 -9.78 38.05
N ALA A 84 -2.77 -10.57 37.88
CA ALA A 84 -3.09 -11.22 36.61
C ALA A 84 -3.59 -10.23 35.54
N LEU A 85 -4.26 -9.16 35.94
CA LEU A 85 -4.82 -8.17 35.01
C LEU A 85 -3.73 -7.45 34.23
N GLY A 86 -2.60 -7.13 34.88
CA GLY A 86 -1.46 -6.47 34.24
C GLY A 86 -0.73 -7.31 33.19
N LEU A 87 -0.86 -8.65 33.25
CA LEU A 87 -0.18 -9.58 32.34
C LEU A 87 -1.08 -10.12 31.22
N ALA A 88 -2.40 -10.09 31.41
CA ALA A 88 -3.36 -10.65 30.44
C ALA A 88 -3.22 -10.03 29.04
N THR A 89 -3.09 -8.70 28.96
CA THR A 89 -2.98 -7.97 27.69
C THR A 89 -1.67 -8.27 26.95
N PRO A 90 -0.47 -8.08 27.55
CA PRO A 90 0.80 -8.39 26.87
C PRO A 90 0.89 -9.83 26.37
N MET A 91 0.43 -10.81 27.16
CA MET A 91 0.46 -12.22 26.76
C MET A 91 -0.43 -12.49 25.53
N SER A 92 -1.63 -11.92 25.52
CA SER A 92 -2.57 -12.06 24.39
C SER A 92 -2.01 -11.42 23.11
N ILE A 93 -1.40 -10.25 23.23
CA ILE A 93 -0.77 -9.55 22.10
C ILE A 93 0.41 -10.34 21.54
N ILE A 94 1.33 -10.80 22.37
CA ILE A 94 2.53 -11.53 21.93
C ILE A 94 2.12 -12.82 21.22
N SER A 95 1.15 -13.57 21.77
CA SER A 95 0.61 -14.77 21.13
C SER A 95 -0.07 -14.45 19.79
N GLY A 96 -0.88 -13.38 19.73
CA GLY A 96 -1.54 -12.92 18.51
C GLY A 96 -0.57 -12.50 17.40
N VAL A 97 0.49 -11.74 17.75
CA VAL A 97 1.56 -11.35 16.82
C VAL A 97 2.33 -12.58 16.32
N GLY A 98 2.65 -13.52 17.21
CA GLY A 98 3.27 -14.79 16.83
C GLY A 98 2.43 -15.56 15.82
N ARG A 99 1.12 -15.67 16.08
CA ARG A 99 0.19 -16.33 15.16
C ARG A 99 0.05 -15.59 13.83
N ALA A 100 0.03 -14.26 13.83
CA ALA A 100 -0.02 -13.47 12.60
C ALA A 100 1.24 -13.67 11.73
N ALA A 101 2.41 -13.78 12.35
CA ALA A 101 3.67 -14.04 11.66
C ALA A 101 3.68 -15.40 10.94
N GLU A 102 3.04 -16.43 11.50
CA GLU A 102 2.86 -17.74 10.84
C GLU A 102 2.05 -17.64 9.53
N PHE A 103 1.20 -16.61 9.41
CA PHE A 103 0.44 -16.30 8.18
C PHE A 103 1.13 -15.25 7.29
N GLY A 104 2.39 -14.90 7.57
CA GLY A 104 3.15 -13.90 6.80
C GLY A 104 2.73 -12.46 7.06
N VAL A 105 1.97 -12.20 8.14
CA VAL A 105 1.54 -10.86 8.53
C VAL A 105 2.49 -10.30 9.59
N LEU A 106 3.26 -9.27 9.22
CA LEU A 106 4.17 -8.59 10.14
C LEU A 106 3.45 -7.43 10.85
N VAL A 107 3.17 -7.62 12.13
CA VAL A 107 2.57 -6.59 12.99
C VAL A 107 3.67 -5.81 13.69
N ARG A 108 3.85 -4.52 13.32
CA ARG A 108 4.86 -3.63 13.93
C ARG A 108 4.38 -2.96 15.22
N ASP A 109 3.07 -2.85 15.38
CA ASP A 109 2.42 -2.16 16.49
C ASP A 109 1.28 -3.04 17.00
N ALA A 110 1.29 -3.32 18.31
CA ALA A 110 0.26 -4.13 18.95
C ALA A 110 -1.14 -3.50 18.82
N ASP A 111 -1.22 -2.17 18.77
CA ASP A 111 -2.49 -1.45 18.60
C ASP A 111 -3.09 -1.67 17.23
N ALA A 112 -2.25 -1.85 16.21
CA ALA A 112 -2.70 -2.12 14.86
C ALA A 112 -3.46 -3.45 14.78
N LEU A 113 -3.06 -4.47 15.57
CA LEU A 113 -3.75 -5.76 15.62
C LEU A 113 -5.17 -5.63 16.18
N GLN A 114 -5.35 -4.76 17.16
CA GLN A 114 -6.68 -4.52 17.73
C GLN A 114 -7.55 -3.66 16.83
N ARG A 115 -7.02 -2.56 16.31
CA ARG A 115 -7.76 -1.71 15.37
C ARG A 115 -8.19 -2.52 14.15
N ALA A 116 -7.35 -3.42 13.67
CA ALA A 116 -7.69 -4.34 12.58
C ALA A 116 -8.94 -5.19 12.87
N SER A 117 -9.26 -5.47 14.13
CA SER A 117 -10.47 -6.23 14.51
C SER A 117 -11.77 -5.43 14.39
N THR A 118 -11.68 -4.09 14.36
CA THR A 118 -12.83 -3.18 14.30
C THR A 118 -12.90 -2.39 12.99
N LEU A 119 -12.02 -2.68 12.03
CA LEU A 119 -12.05 -2.04 10.71
C LEU A 119 -13.31 -2.42 9.95
N ASP A 120 -13.99 -1.42 9.41
CA ASP A 120 -15.13 -1.54 8.51
C ASP A 120 -14.78 -1.20 7.06
N THR A 121 -13.67 -0.48 6.84
CA THR A 121 -13.30 0.08 5.55
C THR A 121 -11.81 -0.10 5.30
N VAL A 122 -11.43 -0.60 4.11
CA VAL A 122 -10.05 -0.76 3.69
C VAL A 122 -9.82 -0.08 2.35
N VAL A 123 -9.00 0.98 2.35
CA VAL A 123 -8.61 1.68 1.13
C VAL A 123 -7.30 1.08 0.62
N PHE A 124 -7.33 0.54 -0.59
CA PHE A 124 -6.15 -0.03 -1.23
C PHE A 124 -5.44 0.99 -2.12
N ASP A 125 -4.11 1.00 -2.03
CA ASP A 125 -3.33 1.49 -3.17
C ASP A 125 -3.48 0.49 -4.33
N LYS A 126 -3.49 0.97 -5.57
CA LYS A 126 -3.63 0.07 -6.73
C LYS A 126 -2.30 -0.59 -7.05
N THR A 127 -1.31 0.25 -7.34
CA THR A 127 -0.04 -0.16 -7.94
C THR A 127 0.82 -0.91 -6.92
N GLY A 128 1.14 -2.17 -7.20
CA GLY A 128 1.98 -3.02 -6.34
C GLY A 128 1.25 -3.65 -5.15
N THR A 129 0.03 -3.22 -4.84
CA THR A 129 -0.82 -3.84 -3.80
C THR A 129 -1.88 -4.74 -4.44
N LEU A 130 -2.81 -4.20 -5.24
CA LEU A 130 -3.76 -5.01 -6.01
C LEU A 130 -3.15 -5.54 -7.32
N THR A 131 -2.10 -4.89 -7.79
CA THR A 131 -1.36 -5.30 -8.99
C THR A 131 0.01 -5.86 -8.64
N GLU A 132 0.66 -6.49 -9.62
CA GLU A 132 2.03 -7.00 -9.47
C GLU A 132 3.09 -5.89 -9.36
N GLY A 133 2.75 -4.64 -9.72
CA GLY A 133 3.68 -3.52 -9.73
C GLY A 133 4.66 -3.60 -10.90
N LYS A 134 4.34 -4.40 -11.92
CA LYS A 134 5.19 -4.68 -13.08
C LYS A 134 4.34 -4.53 -14.34
N PRO A 135 4.43 -3.37 -15.04
CA PRO A 135 3.73 -3.19 -16.31
C PRO A 135 4.16 -4.27 -17.31
N GLN A 136 3.19 -4.82 -18.05
CA GLN A 136 3.40 -5.84 -19.06
C GLN A 136 2.60 -5.50 -20.33
N VAL A 137 3.15 -5.83 -21.50
CA VAL A 137 2.42 -5.75 -22.77
C VAL A 137 1.42 -6.91 -22.84
N VAL A 138 0.13 -6.58 -22.80
CA VAL A 138 -0.96 -7.57 -22.76
C VAL A 138 -1.63 -7.80 -24.10
N ALA A 139 -1.51 -6.85 -25.02
CA ALA A 139 -1.96 -7.00 -26.39
C ALA A 139 -1.05 -6.19 -27.33
N VAL A 140 -0.83 -6.73 -28.53
CA VAL A 140 -0.24 -6.01 -29.65
C VAL A 140 -1.27 -6.11 -30.77
N LYS A 141 -1.66 -4.96 -31.33
CA LYS A 141 -2.54 -4.91 -32.50
C LYS A 141 -1.83 -4.19 -33.62
N THR A 142 -1.83 -4.77 -34.81
CA THR A 142 -1.24 -4.17 -36.01
C THR A 142 -2.33 -3.71 -36.97
N PHE A 143 -2.07 -2.64 -37.72
CA PHE A 143 -3.07 -1.99 -38.58
C PHE A 143 -2.57 -1.77 -40.02
N ALA A 144 -1.41 -2.33 -40.35
CA ALA A 144 -0.77 -2.31 -41.65
C ALA A 144 -0.20 -3.71 -41.96
N ASP A 145 0.49 -3.88 -43.09
CA ASP A 145 1.20 -5.11 -43.47
C ASP A 145 2.47 -5.37 -42.62
N VAL A 146 2.39 -5.09 -41.31
CA VAL A 146 3.45 -5.32 -40.33
C VAL A 146 2.96 -6.40 -39.38
N ASP A 147 3.77 -7.44 -39.19
CA ASP A 147 3.46 -8.49 -38.24
C ASP A 147 3.68 -8.03 -36.80
N GLU A 148 3.09 -8.74 -35.84
CA GLU A 148 3.23 -8.39 -34.42
C GLU A 148 4.68 -8.47 -33.94
N ALA A 149 5.48 -9.40 -34.49
CA ALA A 149 6.86 -9.62 -34.10
C ALA A 149 7.77 -8.46 -34.53
N GLN A 150 7.63 -7.97 -35.75
CA GLN A 150 8.35 -6.82 -36.31
C GLN A 150 7.93 -5.54 -35.61
N ALA A 151 6.63 -5.33 -35.36
CA ALA A 151 6.15 -4.19 -34.59
C ALA A 151 6.76 -4.16 -33.18
N LEU A 152 6.75 -5.31 -32.48
CA LEU A 152 7.35 -5.43 -31.15
C LEU A 152 8.87 -5.22 -31.18
N ARG A 153 9.56 -5.78 -32.18
CA ARG A 153 11.01 -5.64 -32.36
C ARG A 153 11.42 -4.18 -32.59
N LEU A 154 10.69 -3.44 -33.44
CA LEU A 154 10.94 -2.02 -33.70
C LEU A 154 10.63 -1.14 -32.48
N ALA A 155 9.52 -1.42 -31.78
CA ALA A 155 9.18 -0.72 -30.55
C ALA A 155 10.22 -0.95 -29.45
N ALA A 156 10.67 -2.20 -29.26
CA ALA A 156 11.69 -2.56 -28.29
C ALA A 156 13.06 -1.94 -28.63
N ALA A 157 13.41 -1.84 -29.91
CA ALA A 157 14.63 -1.16 -30.33
C ALA A 157 14.64 0.31 -29.91
N LEU A 158 13.54 1.04 -30.16
CA LEU A 158 13.39 2.43 -29.70
C LEU A 158 13.49 2.54 -28.17
N GLU A 159 12.90 1.61 -27.43
CA GLU A 159 12.86 1.66 -25.97
C GLU A 159 14.17 1.28 -25.27
N GLN A 160 15.18 0.76 -25.98
CA GLN A 160 16.52 0.51 -25.40
C GLN A 160 17.16 1.76 -24.80
N GLY A 161 16.86 2.95 -25.35
CA GLY A 161 17.39 4.23 -24.86
C GLY A 161 16.60 4.85 -23.70
N SER A 162 15.52 4.21 -23.24
CA SER A 162 14.54 4.77 -22.31
C SER A 162 14.59 4.07 -20.95
N SER A 163 14.51 4.86 -19.87
CA SER A 163 14.44 4.33 -18.49
C SER A 163 13.00 4.22 -17.96
N HIS A 164 12.00 4.41 -18.82
CA HIS A 164 10.60 4.43 -18.41
C HIS A 164 10.08 3.02 -18.07
N PRO A 165 9.19 2.84 -17.07
CA PRO A 165 8.63 1.52 -16.76
C PRO A 165 7.91 0.83 -17.93
N LEU A 166 7.29 1.61 -18.84
CA LEU A 166 6.67 1.08 -20.07
C LEU A 166 7.72 0.57 -21.07
N ALA A 167 8.87 1.22 -21.15
CA ALA A 167 9.99 0.81 -22.00
C ALA A 167 10.45 -0.60 -21.63
N ARG A 168 10.62 -0.82 -20.32
CA ARG A 168 10.98 -2.11 -19.77
C ARG A 168 9.95 -3.19 -20.07
N ALA A 169 8.65 -2.87 -19.99
CA ALA A 169 7.58 -3.81 -20.34
C ALA A 169 7.64 -4.28 -21.81
N ILE A 170 7.98 -3.36 -22.72
CA ILE A 170 8.12 -3.64 -24.15
C ILE A 170 9.39 -4.46 -24.42
N LEU A 171 10.51 -4.10 -23.81
CA LEU A 171 11.77 -4.86 -23.88
C LEU A 171 11.60 -6.29 -23.33
N ASP A 172 10.98 -6.43 -22.14
CA ASP A 172 10.73 -7.74 -21.52
C ASP A 172 9.82 -8.61 -22.40
N LYS A 173 8.84 -8.01 -23.10
CA LYS A 173 7.97 -8.73 -24.04
C LYS A 173 8.72 -9.17 -25.29
N ALA A 174 9.67 -8.37 -25.79
CA ALA A 174 10.51 -8.71 -26.93
C ALA A 174 11.51 -9.84 -26.61
N GLY A 175 11.92 -10.00 -25.35
CA GLY A 175 12.79 -11.10 -24.91
C GLY A 175 14.14 -11.09 -25.64
N ASP A 176 14.52 -12.23 -26.20
CA ASP A 176 15.81 -12.42 -26.89
C ASP A 176 15.79 -12.04 -28.39
N MET A 177 14.78 -11.30 -28.84
CA MET A 177 14.72 -10.81 -30.22
C MET A 177 15.94 -9.96 -30.56
N GLN A 178 16.47 -10.12 -31.77
CA GLN A 178 17.58 -9.30 -32.25
C GLN A 178 17.07 -7.89 -32.61
N LEU A 179 17.38 -6.93 -31.74
CA LEU A 179 16.92 -5.55 -31.87
C LEU A 179 17.85 -4.76 -32.80
N PRO A 180 17.32 -4.03 -33.79
CA PRO A 180 18.14 -3.19 -34.66
C PRO A 180 18.75 -2.02 -33.89
N GLN A 181 19.89 -1.55 -34.36
CA GLN A 181 20.52 -0.34 -33.81
C GLN A 181 19.66 0.89 -34.15
N VAL A 182 19.35 1.68 -33.12
CA VAL A 182 18.63 2.94 -33.28
C VAL A 182 19.61 4.10 -33.40
N ASN A 183 19.48 4.88 -34.46
CA ASN A 183 20.18 6.13 -34.68
C ASN A 183 19.28 7.31 -34.33
N GLY A 184 19.89 8.41 -33.85
CA GLY A 184 19.16 9.65 -33.60
C GLY A 184 18.06 9.55 -32.54
N PHE A 185 18.18 8.64 -31.57
CA PHE A 185 17.21 8.48 -30.48
C PHE A 185 16.95 9.80 -29.75
N ARG A 186 15.67 10.15 -29.59
CA ARG A 186 15.21 11.34 -28.86
C ARG A 186 14.05 11.00 -27.95
N THR A 187 14.08 11.52 -26.73
CA THR A 187 12.97 11.47 -25.80
C THR A 187 12.13 12.74 -25.92
N LEU A 188 10.85 12.58 -26.24
CA LEU A 188 9.87 13.65 -26.37
C LEU A 188 9.03 13.68 -25.09
N ARG A 189 9.36 14.61 -24.18
CA ARG A 189 8.78 14.65 -22.83
C ARG A 189 7.25 14.74 -22.88
N GLY A 190 6.59 13.79 -22.20
CA GLY A 190 5.13 13.72 -22.14
C GLY A 190 4.45 13.17 -23.40
N LEU A 191 5.23 12.80 -24.42
CA LEU A 191 4.74 12.32 -25.71
C LEU A 191 5.21 10.89 -26.01
N GLY A 192 6.52 10.63 -25.91
CA GLY A 192 7.11 9.33 -26.23
C GLY A 192 8.57 9.41 -26.64
N VAL A 193 8.98 8.57 -27.56
CA VAL A 193 10.34 8.49 -28.12
C VAL A 193 10.31 8.43 -29.65
N SER A 194 11.40 8.86 -30.27
CA SER A 194 11.58 8.83 -31.73
C SER A 194 13.00 8.43 -32.08
N GLY A 195 13.21 7.89 -33.28
CA GLY A 195 14.53 7.54 -33.79
C GLY A 195 14.42 6.89 -35.16
N GLU A 196 15.56 6.45 -35.69
CA GLU A 196 15.63 5.73 -36.96
C GLU A 196 16.24 4.35 -36.74
N ALA A 197 15.64 3.31 -37.31
CA ALA A 197 16.21 1.96 -37.30
C ALA A 197 15.97 1.30 -38.65
N GLU A 198 16.97 0.58 -39.17
CA GLU A 198 16.90 -0.11 -40.47
C GLU A 198 16.52 0.80 -41.65
N GLY A 199 16.82 2.10 -41.56
CA GLY A 199 16.48 3.09 -42.59
C GLY A 199 15.04 3.63 -42.52
N HIS A 200 14.26 3.22 -41.52
CA HIS A 200 12.89 3.69 -41.30
C HIS A 200 12.82 4.71 -40.16
N ALA A 201 11.98 5.73 -40.33
CA ALA A 201 11.68 6.71 -39.28
C ALA A 201 10.62 6.15 -38.33
N LEU A 202 10.97 6.05 -37.04
CA LEU A 202 10.14 5.44 -36.02
C LEU A 202 9.68 6.45 -34.97
N LEU A 203 8.41 6.34 -34.58
CA LEU A 203 7.80 7.07 -33.47
C LEU A 203 7.09 6.09 -32.55
N LEU A 204 7.32 6.18 -31.25
CA LEU A 204 6.65 5.35 -30.25
C LEU A 204 6.14 6.23 -29.10
N GLY A 205 4.84 6.28 -28.88
CA GLY A 205 4.27 7.16 -27.86
C GLY A 205 2.76 7.21 -27.80
N ASN A 206 2.22 8.29 -27.23
CA ASN A 206 0.79 8.52 -27.12
C ASN A 206 0.17 9.07 -28.43
N GLN A 207 -1.15 9.19 -28.45
CA GLN A 207 -1.88 9.75 -29.61
C GLN A 207 -1.47 11.19 -29.93
N ALA A 208 -1.11 12.00 -28.93
CA ALA A 208 -0.66 13.37 -29.13
C ALA A 208 0.63 13.44 -29.96
N LEU A 209 1.59 12.55 -29.70
CA LEU A 209 2.83 12.45 -30.49
C LEU A 209 2.55 12.21 -31.97
N LEU A 210 1.68 11.24 -32.28
CA LEU A 210 1.36 10.88 -33.65
C LEU A 210 0.62 12.02 -34.36
N ASN A 211 -0.31 12.68 -33.66
CA ASN A 211 -1.02 13.83 -34.20
C ASN A 211 -0.08 15.02 -34.49
N GLU A 212 0.90 15.30 -33.62
CA GLU A 212 1.92 16.35 -33.86
C GLU A 212 2.78 16.06 -35.09
N GLN A 213 3.05 14.78 -35.36
CA GLN A 213 3.82 14.32 -36.54
C GLN A 213 2.92 14.06 -37.76
N GLN A 214 1.67 14.53 -37.75
CA GLN A 214 0.69 14.39 -38.83
C GLN A 214 0.41 12.93 -39.25
N VAL A 215 0.60 11.97 -38.33
CA VAL A 215 0.28 10.56 -38.54
C VAL A 215 -1.23 10.35 -38.32
N GLY A 216 -1.92 9.82 -39.32
CA GLY A 216 -3.36 9.59 -39.24
C GLY A 216 -3.75 8.51 -38.22
N THR A 217 -4.41 8.89 -37.12
CA THR A 217 -4.86 7.99 -36.06
C THR A 217 -6.36 7.66 -36.07
N LYS A 218 -7.15 8.29 -36.96
CA LYS A 218 -8.63 8.16 -36.99
C LYS A 218 -9.13 6.71 -37.13
N ALA A 219 -8.45 5.88 -37.92
CA ALA A 219 -8.87 4.50 -38.14
C ALA A 219 -8.69 3.61 -36.89
N ILE A 220 -7.80 3.99 -35.98
CA ILE A 220 -7.41 3.21 -34.80
C ILE A 220 -7.94 3.80 -33.49
N GLU A 221 -8.64 4.93 -33.54
CA GLU A 221 -9.15 5.67 -32.38
C GLU A 221 -10.14 4.86 -31.54
N ALA A 222 -10.98 4.05 -32.20
CA ALA A 222 -11.88 3.12 -31.52
C ALA A 222 -11.11 2.09 -30.68
N GLU A 223 -9.98 1.59 -31.20
CA GLU A 223 -9.16 0.62 -30.50
C GLU A 223 -8.36 1.24 -29.35
N ILE A 224 -7.83 2.45 -29.54
CA ILE A 224 -7.16 3.23 -28.48
C ILE A 224 -8.13 3.40 -27.30
N THR A 225 -9.37 3.81 -27.60
CA THR A 225 -10.41 4.02 -26.58
C THR A 225 -10.81 2.72 -25.90
N ALA A 226 -10.95 1.62 -26.66
CA ALA A 226 -11.29 0.31 -26.12
C ALA A 226 -10.23 -0.18 -25.12
N GLN A 227 -8.94 -0.10 -25.46
CA GLN A 227 -7.86 -0.51 -24.57
C GLN A 227 -7.75 0.40 -23.34
N ALA A 228 -7.89 1.72 -23.53
CA ALA A 228 -7.88 2.67 -22.42
C ALA A 228 -9.04 2.44 -21.44
N SER A 229 -10.23 2.11 -21.93
CA SER A 229 -11.41 1.81 -21.10
C SER A 229 -11.22 0.55 -20.24
N GLN A 230 -10.36 -0.38 -20.66
CA GLN A 230 -9.98 -1.57 -19.90
C GLN A 230 -8.83 -1.32 -18.92
N GLY A 231 -8.41 -0.06 -18.75
CA GLY A 231 -7.32 0.32 -17.84
C GLY A 231 -5.92 0.03 -18.37
N ALA A 232 -5.77 -0.29 -19.67
CA ALA A 232 -4.47 -0.39 -20.31
C ALA A 232 -4.00 0.99 -20.80
N THR A 233 -2.69 1.18 -20.84
CA THR A 233 -2.05 2.35 -21.46
C THR A 233 -1.71 2.00 -22.90
N PRO A 234 -2.39 2.58 -23.90
CA PRO A 234 -2.07 2.34 -25.31
C PRO A 234 -0.80 3.11 -25.70
N VAL A 235 0.18 2.40 -26.24
CA VAL A 235 1.41 2.94 -26.83
C VAL A 235 1.37 2.67 -28.33
N LEU A 236 1.45 3.73 -29.13
CA LEU A 236 1.32 3.67 -30.58
C LEU A 236 2.70 3.68 -31.22
N LEU A 237 2.91 2.77 -32.17
CA LEU A 237 4.08 2.73 -33.03
C LEU A 237 3.71 3.25 -34.43
N ALA A 238 4.48 4.21 -34.93
CA ALA A 238 4.42 4.65 -36.30
C ALA A 238 5.77 4.43 -37.01
N VAL A 239 5.68 4.02 -38.27
CA VAL A 239 6.81 3.77 -39.19
C VAL A 239 6.56 4.61 -40.44
N ASP A 240 7.52 5.44 -40.84
CA ASP A 240 7.48 6.29 -42.03
C ASP A 240 6.16 7.08 -42.17
N GLY A 241 5.70 7.67 -41.07
CA GLY A 241 4.50 8.51 -41.03
C GLY A 241 3.17 7.74 -41.01
N LYS A 242 3.18 6.42 -40.86
CA LYS A 242 1.96 5.58 -40.75
C LYS A 242 1.92 4.88 -39.40
N ALA A 243 0.76 4.92 -38.73
CA ALA A 243 0.54 4.14 -37.52
C ALA A 243 0.46 2.64 -37.89
N VAL A 244 1.41 1.85 -37.41
CA VAL A 244 1.51 0.42 -37.76
C VAL A 244 1.04 -0.50 -36.65
N ALA A 245 1.16 -0.08 -35.39
CA ALA A 245 0.78 -0.91 -34.25
C ALA A 245 0.36 -0.11 -33.01
N LEU A 246 -0.40 -0.79 -32.15
CA LEU A 246 -0.77 -0.38 -30.79
C LEU A 246 -0.33 -1.49 -29.83
N LEU A 247 0.51 -1.13 -28.86
CA LEU A 247 0.90 -1.96 -27.75
C LEU A 247 0.10 -1.54 -26.52
N ALA A 248 -0.74 -2.43 -26.00
CA ALA A 248 -1.50 -2.20 -24.77
C ALA A 248 -0.66 -2.66 -23.58
N VAL A 249 -0.25 -1.72 -22.73
CA VAL A 249 0.55 -2.01 -21.53
C VAL A 249 -0.33 -1.83 -20.29
N ARG A 250 -0.39 -2.85 -19.43
CA ARG A 250 -1.06 -2.74 -18.13
C ARG A 250 -0.27 -3.43 -17.04
N ASP A 251 -0.48 -2.99 -15.81
CA ASP A 251 -0.01 -3.70 -14.63
C ASP A 251 -1.06 -4.73 -14.22
N PRO A 252 -0.80 -6.05 -14.38
CA PRO A 252 -1.80 -7.08 -14.12
C PRO A 252 -2.15 -7.14 -12.63
N LEU A 253 -3.40 -7.52 -12.34
CA LEU A 253 -3.82 -7.83 -10.98
C LEU A 253 -3.07 -9.05 -10.44
N ARG A 254 -2.80 -9.10 -9.14
CA ARG A 254 -2.28 -10.32 -8.52
C ARG A 254 -3.34 -11.42 -8.61
N SER A 255 -2.88 -12.66 -8.70
CA SER A 255 -3.76 -13.83 -8.81
C SER A 255 -4.75 -13.98 -7.65
N ASP A 256 -4.39 -13.48 -6.46
CA ASP A 256 -5.18 -13.56 -5.25
C ASP A 256 -6.02 -12.32 -4.95
N SER A 257 -5.81 -11.19 -5.65
CA SER A 257 -6.47 -9.91 -5.33
C SER A 257 -7.99 -10.00 -5.39
N VAL A 258 -8.55 -10.60 -6.43
CA VAL A 258 -10.01 -10.75 -6.58
C VAL A 258 -10.59 -11.59 -5.43
N ALA A 259 -9.93 -12.71 -5.11
CA ALA A 259 -10.35 -13.58 -4.01
C ALA A 259 -10.21 -12.88 -2.65
N ALA A 260 -9.18 -12.06 -2.45
CA ALA A 260 -8.97 -11.28 -1.23
C ALA A 260 -10.08 -10.25 -1.02
N LEU A 261 -10.42 -9.48 -2.05
CA LEU A 261 -11.50 -8.50 -2.00
C LEU A 261 -12.87 -9.15 -1.76
N GLN A 262 -13.12 -10.32 -2.37
CA GLN A 262 -14.33 -11.11 -2.08
C GLN A 262 -14.40 -11.58 -0.62
N ARG A 263 -13.27 -11.98 -0.01
CA ARG A 263 -13.24 -12.36 1.40
C ARG A 263 -13.52 -11.19 2.33
N LEU A 264 -13.05 -9.99 1.99
CA LEU A 264 -13.33 -8.76 2.74
C LEU A 264 -14.81 -8.38 2.63
N HIS A 265 -15.37 -8.44 1.42
CA HIS A 265 -16.79 -8.15 1.20
C HIS A 265 -17.72 -9.10 1.96
N LYS A 266 -17.36 -10.40 2.05
CA LYS A 266 -18.09 -11.39 2.86
C LYS A 266 -18.06 -11.12 4.37
N ARG A 267 -17.17 -10.24 4.84
CA ARG A 267 -17.07 -9.81 6.24
C ARG A 267 -17.68 -8.42 6.45
N ASP A 268 -18.47 -7.94 5.49
CA ASP A 268 -19.08 -6.61 5.49
C ASP A 268 -18.06 -5.46 5.56
N ILE A 269 -16.82 -5.71 5.12
CA ILE A 269 -15.78 -4.69 5.00
C ILE A 269 -15.91 -4.01 3.63
N VAL A 270 -16.10 -2.69 3.65
CA VAL A 270 -16.14 -1.82 2.47
C VAL A 270 -14.72 -1.58 1.94
N TRP A 271 -14.53 -1.56 0.62
CA TRP A 271 -13.24 -1.32 -0.02
C TRP A 271 -13.38 -0.57 -1.35
#